data_AF-A0A2S8BNE7-F1
#
_entry.id   AF-A0A2S8BNE7-F1
#
_cell.length_a   1.000
_cell.length_b   1.000
_cell.length_c   1.000
_cell.angle_alpha   90.00
_cell.angle_beta   90.00
_cell.angle_gamma   90.00
#
_symmetry.space_group_name_H-M   'P 1'
#
loop_
_entity.id
_entity.type
_entity.pdbx_description
1 polymer ?
#
loop_
_entity_poly.entity_id
_entity_poly.type
_entity_poly.pdbx_seq_one_letter_code
_entity_poly.pdbx_strand_id
1 'polypeptide(L)'
;MSWIDTAMVQDTKADLSTFTEMLAKLPYPLSRTTSVDHCARAFVKGIEGRKRRINSPSWVGALRWLKPILSSPLGEAPVRRFVPDLLPRMDAEVAALGRSSSAHTEAIS
;
A
#
# COMPACT_ATOMS: atom_id res chain seq x y z
N MET A 1 -3.81 -7.94 1.56
CA MET A 1 -3.39 -7.64 0.17
C MET A 1 -2.14 -6.79 0.24
N SER A 2 -1.33 -6.72 -0.82
CA SER A 2 -0.31 -5.68 -0.95
C SER A 2 -0.95 -4.37 -1.44
N TRP A 3 -0.13 -3.35 -1.74
CA TRP A 3 -0.57 -2.19 -2.51
C TRP A 3 -1.18 -2.64 -3.84
N ILE A 4 -2.44 -2.29 -4.08
CA ILE A 4 -3.14 -2.52 -5.35
C ILE A 4 -3.26 -1.18 -6.07
N ASP A 5 -3.00 -1.17 -7.36
CA ASP A 5 -2.98 0.04 -8.18
C ASP A 5 -4.40 0.51 -8.57
N THR A 6 -5.19 0.88 -7.56
CA THR A 6 -6.55 1.41 -7.71
C THR A 6 -6.54 2.92 -7.99
N ALA A 7 -7.67 3.48 -8.43
CA ALA A 7 -7.84 4.92 -8.58
C ALA A 7 -7.46 5.68 -7.30
N MET A 8 -7.91 5.20 -6.13
CA MET A 8 -7.56 5.78 -4.83
C MET A 8 -6.05 5.81 -4.57
N VAL A 9 -5.32 4.73 -4.90
CA VAL A 9 -3.87 4.68 -4.71
C VAL A 9 -3.14 5.60 -5.70
N GLN A 10 -3.66 5.72 -6.93
CA GLN A 10 -3.14 6.64 -7.93
C GLN A 10 -3.38 8.11 -7.54
N ASP A 11 -4.56 8.43 -7.01
CA ASP A 11 -4.88 9.76 -6.50
C ASP A 11 -3.94 10.14 -5.34
N THR A 12 -3.70 9.24 -4.38
CA THR A 12 -2.73 9.49 -3.30
C THR A 12 -1.31 9.71 -3.80
N LYS A 13 -0.86 8.98 -4.82
CA LYS A 13 0.47 9.20 -5.44
C LYS A 13 0.56 10.55 -6.15
N ALA A 14 -0.55 11.01 -6.74
CA ALA A 14 -0.62 12.31 -7.41
C ALA A 14 -0.68 13.47 -6.40
N ASP A 15 -1.36 13.27 -5.28
CA ASP A 15 -1.58 14.28 -4.25
C ASP A 15 -0.39 14.43 -3.28
N LEU A 16 0.30 13.32 -2.98
CA LEU A 16 1.34 13.27 -1.95
C LEU A 16 2.66 12.74 -2.52
N SER A 17 3.64 13.62 -2.68
CA SER A 17 4.96 13.26 -3.18
C SER A 17 5.70 12.33 -2.21
N THR A 18 5.49 12.55 -0.90
CA THR A 18 6.07 11.71 0.17
C THR A 18 5.51 10.30 0.19
N PHE A 19 4.28 10.08 -0.32
CA PHE A 19 3.72 8.74 -0.43
C PHE A 19 4.47 7.90 -1.46
N THR A 20 4.80 8.49 -2.61
CA THR A 20 5.63 7.82 -3.63
C THR A 20 7.05 7.56 -3.11
N GLU A 21 7.63 8.51 -2.38
CA GLU A 21 8.91 8.35 -1.71
C GLU A 21 8.88 7.20 -0.66
N MET A 22 7.80 7.13 0.13
CA MET A 22 7.57 6.05 1.10
C MET A 22 7.59 4.69 0.40
N LEU A 23 6.81 4.53 -0.66
CA LEU A 23 6.72 3.28 -1.41
C LEU A 23 8.08 2.86 -1.95
N ALA A 24 8.88 3.79 -2.46
CA ALA A 24 10.21 3.51 -2.98
C ALA A 24 11.22 3.07 -1.89
N LYS A 25 11.07 3.59 -0.67
CA LYS A 25 11.95 3.25 0.47
C LYS A 25 11.59 1.92 1.16
N LEU A 26 10.41 1.36 0.90
CA LEU A 26 10.01 0.06 1.47
C LEU A 26 10.89 -1.07 0.91
N PRO A 27 11.24 -2.07 1.74
CA PRO A 27 12.03 -3.20 1.29
C PRO A 27 11.25 -4.03 0.26
N TYR A 28 11.93 -4.48 -0.79
CA TYR A 28 11.34 -5.38 -1.78
C TYR A 28 10.84 -6.66 -1.09
N PRO A 29 9.63 -7.19 -1.41
CA PRO A 29 8.69 -6.77 -2.47
C PRO A 29 7.60 -5.76 -2.03
N LEU A 30 7.66 -5.19 -0.83
CA LEU A 30 6.64 -4.28 -0.30
C LEU A 30 6.55 -2.95 -1.06
N SER A 31 7.60 -2.56 -1.78
CA SER A 31 7.65 -1.36 -2.62
C SER A 31 6.87 -1.46 -3.93
N ARG A 32 6.35 -2.64 -4.29
CA ARG A 32 5.63 -2.86 -5.55
C ARG A 32 4.12 -2.75 -5.37
N THR A 33 3.48 -2.11 -6.36
CA THR A 33 2.03 -2.14 -6.54
C THR A 33 1.65 -3.29 -7.46
N THR A 34 0.50 -3.91 -7.19
CA THR A 34 -0.07 -4.98 -8.01
C THR A 34 -1.25 -4.42 -8.79
N SER A 35 -1.38 -4.77 -10.08
CA SER A 35 -2.49 -4.26 -10.89
C SER A 35 -3.86 -4.75 -10.38
N VAL A 36 -4.90 -3.94 -10.59
CA VAL A 36 -6.29 -4.30 -10.28
C VAL A 36 -6.70 -5.56 -11.03
N ASP A 37 -6.31 -5.66 -12.29
CA ASP A 37 -6.60 -6.80 -13.16
C ASP A 37 -5.97 -8.12 -12.68
N HIS A 38 -4.72 -8.06 -12.17
CA HIS A 38 -4.11 -9.22 -11.51
C HIS A 38 -4.87 -9.61 -10.24
N CYS A 39 -5.30 -8.61 -9.46
CA CYS A 39 -6.13 -8.85 -8.27
C CYS A 39 -7.46 -9.52 -8.64
N ALA A 40 -8.15 -8.99 -9.65
CA ALA A 40 -9.42 -9.54 -10.15
C ALA A 40 -9.28 -11.00 -10.58
N ARG A 41 -8.23 -11.36 -11.33
CA ARG A 41 -7.95 -12.76 -11.69
C ARG A 41 -7.72 -13.66 -10.48
N ALA A 42 -6.95 -13.19 -9.51
CA ALA A 42 -6.72 -13.94 -8.27
C ALA A 42 -8.03 -14.17 -7.50
N PHE A 43 -8.93 -13.19 -7.50
CA PHE A 43 -10.27 -13.29 -6.94
C PHE A 43 -11.13 -14.32 -7.67
N VAL A 44 -11.26 -14.23 -9.00
CA VAL A 44 -12.04 -15.18 -9.81
C VAL A 44 -11.58 -16.62 -9.55
N LYS A 45 -10.27 -16.88 -9.66
CA LYS A 45 -9.69 -18.20 -9.40
C LYS A 45 -9.96 -18.70 -7.97
N GLY A 46 -9.94 -17.78 -6.99
CA GLY A 46 -10.23 -18.11 -5.60
C GLY A 46 -11.71 -18.47 -5.38
N ILE A 47 -12.62 -17.77 -6.04
CA ILE A 47 -14.06 -18.03 -6.01
C ILE A 47 -14.38 -19.37 -6.67
N GLU A 48 -13.85 -19.63 -7.87
CA GLU A 48 -14.00 -20.91 -8.57
C GLU A 48 -13.54 -22.09 -7.70
N GLY A 49 -12.40 -21.93 -7.03
CA GLY A 49 -11.84 -22.93 -6.11
C GLY A 49 -12.47 -22.95 -4.72
N ARG A 50 -13.53 -22.17 -4.46
CA ARG A 50 -14.18 -21.97 -3.15
C ARG A 50 -13.20 -21.74 -2.01
N LYS A 51 -12.13 -20.99 -2.27
CA LYS A 51 -11.07 -20.74 -1.30
C LYS A 51 -11.60 -19.81 -0.22
N ARG A 52 -11.45 -20.20 1.06
CA ARG A 52 -11.80 -19.35 2.22
C ARG A 52 -10.96 -18.08 2.32
N ARG A 53 -9.81 -18.02 1.65
CA ARG A 53 -8.87 -16.89 1.67
C ARG A 53 -8.21 -16.74 0.31
N ILE A 54 -8.15 -15.51 -0.18
CA ILE A 54 -7.55 -15.14 -1.46
C ILE A 54 -6.46 -14.10 -1.18
N ASN A 55 -5.23 -14.37 -1.60
CA ASN A 55 -4.11 -13.45 -1.46
C ASN A 55 -3.75 -12.90 -2.83
N SER A 56 -3.78 -11.58 -2.96
CA SER A 56 -3.25 -10.87 -4.11
C SER A 56 -2.16 -9.90 -3.64
N PRO A 57 -0.93 -10.06 -4.12
CA PRO A 57 -0.36 -11.23 -4.81
C PRO A 57 -0.34 -12.51 -3.96
N SER A 58 -0.08 -13.67 -4.58
CA SER A 58 -0.05 -14.98 -3.90
C SER A 58 0.99 -15.04 -2.76
N TRP A 59 2.14 -14.37 -2.93
CA TRP A 59 3.19 -14.29 -1.92
C TRP A 59 2.77 -13.56 -0.63
N VAL A 60 1.72 -12.72 -0.67
CA VAL A 60 1.19 -12.04 0.53
C VAL A 60 0.72 -13.05 1.58
N GLY A 61 0.32 -14.25 1.16
CA GLY A 61 0.02 -15.34 2.08
C GLY A 61 1.22 -15.75 2.94
N ALA A 62 2.44 -15.62 2.42
CA ALA A 62 3.68 -15.92 3.13
C ALA A 62 4.07 -14.81 4.12
N LEU A 63 3.79 -13.53 3.82
CA LEU A 63 4.02 -12.43 4.78
C LEU A 63 3.32 -12.64 6.11
N ARG A 64 2.17 -13.33 6.12
CA ARG A 64 1.46 -13.63 7.36
C ARG A 64 2.32 -14.42 8.35
N TRP A 65 3.14 -15.34 7.85
CA TRP A 65 4.08 -16.10 8.65
C TRP A 65 5.33 -15.30 9.01
N LEU A 66 5.73 -14.35 8.14
CA LEU A 66 6.86 -13.46 8.37
C LEU A 66 6.53 -12.28 9.31
N LYS A 67 5.25 -12.04 9.62
CA LYS A 67 4.79 -10.91 10.46
C LYS A 67 5.55 -10.77 11.79
N PRO A 68 5.82 -11.83 12.58
CA PRO A 68 6.57 -11.70 13.83
C PRO A 68 7.98 -11.16 13.61
N ILE A 69 8.64 -11.57 12.51
CA ILE A 69 9.98 -11.11 12.15
C ILE A 69 9.93 -9.65 11.68
N LEU A 70 8.95 -9.29 10.84
CA LEU A 70 8.75 -7.92 10.39
C LEU A 70 8.41 -6.95 11.53
N SER A 71 7.77 -7.45 12.59
CA SER A 71 7.41 -6.66 13.78
C SER A 71 8.52 -6.66 14.85
N SER A 72 9.68 -7.26 14.54
CA SER A 72 10.85 -7.22 15.43
C SER A 72 11.64 -5.92 15.22
N PRO A 73 12.45 -5.48 16.21
CA PRO A 73 13.27 -4.28 16.07
C PRO A 73 14.20 -4.29 14.84
N LEU A 74 14.71 -5.47 14.45
CA LEU A 74 15.53 -5.64 13.26
C LEU A 74 14.70 -5.56 11.97
N GLY A 75 13.48 -6.12 11.98
CA GLY A 75 12.56 -6.05 10.84
C GLY A 75 12.05 -4.63 10.57
N GLU A 76 11.90 -3.82 11.61
CA GLU A 76 11.47 -2.43 11.51
C GLU A 76 12.61 -1.45 11.23
N ALA A 77 13.87 -1.84 11.44
CA ALA A 77 15.02 -0.95 11.31
C ALA A 77 15.09 -0.18 9.97
N PRO A 78 14.81 -0.79 8.80
CA PRO A 78 14.80 -0.06 7.54
C PRO A 78 13.74 1.05 7.50
N VAL A 79 12.54 0.78 8.04
CA VAL A 79 11.42 1.72 8.09
C VAL A 79 11.70 2.85 9.09
N ARG A 80 12.17 2.48 10.29
CA ARG A 80 12.53 3.42 11.36
C ARG A 80 13.59 4.43 10.94
N ARG A 81 14.44 4.10 9.97
CA ARG A 81 15.50 5.01 9.48
C ARG A 81 14.96 6.21 8.72
N PHE A 82 13.88 6.07 7.96
CA PHE A 82 13.36 7.15 7.12
C PHE A 82 12.04 7.76 7.65
N VAL A 83 11.33 7.03 8.51
CA VAL A 83 10.06 7.49 9.09
C VAL A 83 10.15 8.87 9.76
N PRO A 84 11.13 9.17 10.64
CA PRO A 84 11.17 10.43 11.37
C PRO A 84 11.28 11.68 10.49
N ASP A 85 11.88 11.54 9.30
CA ASP A 85 11.99 12.61 8.30
C ASP A 85 10.76 12.67 7.38
N LEU A 86 10.28 11.50 6.95
CA LEU A 86 9.22 11.39 5.96
C LEU A 86 7.83 11.71 6.50
N LEU A 87 7.50 11.28 7.72
CA LEU A 87 6.17 11.43 8.31
C LEU A 87 5.78 12.90 8.52
N PRO A 88 6.61 13.76 9.14
CA PRO A 88 6.28 15.17 9.31
C PRO A 88 6.06 15.90 7.98
N ARG A 89 6.83 15.55 6.94
CA ARG A 89 6.64 16.10 5.58
C ARG A 89 5.31 15.66 4.99
N MET A 90 4.96 14.38 5.14
CA MET A 90 3.69 13.85 4.67
C MET A 90 2.50 14.49 5.38
N ASP A 91 2.61 14.70 6.71
CA ASP A 91 1.58 15.38 7.48
C ASP A 91 1.39 16.83 7.02
N ALA A 92 2.49 17.53 6.67
CA ALA A 92 2.43 18.87 6.10
C ALA A 92 1.77 18.89 4.71
N GLU A 93 2.06 17.91 3.84
CA GLU A 93 1.39 17.75 2.54
C GLU A 93 -0.12 17.52 2.71
N VAL A 94 -0.54 16.65 3.64
CA VAL A 94 -1.96 16.40 3.94
C VAL A 94 -2.64 17.67 4.48
N ALA A 95 -1.98 18.40 5.39
CA ALA A 95 -2.52 19.64 5.94
C ALA A 95 -2.68 20.72 4.86
N ALA A 96 -1.72 20.82 3.92
CA ALA A 96 -1.78 21.74 2.79
C ALA A 96 -2.85 21.34 1.77
N LEU A 97 -3.06 20.04 1.56
CA LEU A 97 -4.08 19.51 0.65
C LEU A 97 -5.49 19.86 1.12
N GLY A 98 -5.73 19.85 2.44
CA GLY A 98 -6.97 20.33 3.06
C GLY A 98 -8.22 19.47 2.80
N ARG A 99 -8.12 18.43 1.98
CA ARG A 99 -9.19 17.44 1.70
C ARG A 99 -8.80 16.04 2.16
N SER A 100 -9.80 15.28 2.60
CA SER A 100 -9.64 13.89 3.07
C SER A 100 -10.01 12.84 2.02
N SER A 101 -10.65 13.27 0.93
CA SER A 101 -11.09 12.42 -0.18
C SER A 101 -10.41 12.83 -1.48
N SER A 102 -10.48 11.97 -2.50
CA SER A 102 -9.95 12.33 -3.81
C SER A 102 -10.79 13.43 -4.44
N ALA A 103 -10.16 14.31 -5.22
CA ALA A 103 -10.86 15.36 -5.96
C ALA A 103 -11.95 14.78 -6.88
N HIS A 104 -11.73 13.59 -7.44
CA HIS A 104 -12.74 12.87 -8.22
C HIS A 104 -13.97 12.51 -7.39
N THR A 105 -13.78 12.06 -6.14
CA THR A 105 -14.87 11.68 -5.23
C THR A 105 -15.66 12.92 -4.78
N GLU A 106 -14.98 14.03 -4.49
CA GLU A 106 -15.63 15.30 -4.14
C GLU A 106 -16.43 15.90 -5.32
N ALA A 107 -15.98 15.67 -6.55
CA ALA A 107 -16.68 16.16 -7.73
C ALA A 107 -18.02 15.45 -8.00
N ILE A 108 -18.24 14.27 -7.42
CA ILE A 108 -19.44 13.44 -7.63
C ILE A 108 -20.33 13.30 -6.39
N SER A 109 -19.96 13.93 -5.26
CA SER A 109 -20.73 13.99 -4.02
C SER A 109 -21.63 15.21 -3.97
#